data_AF-A0A4Q3ADT0-F1
#
_entry.id   AF-A0A4Q3ADT0-F1
#
_cell.length_a   1.000
_cell.length_b   1.000
_cell.length_c   1.000
_cell.angle_alpha   90.00
_cell.angle_beta   90.00
_cell.angle_gamma   90.00
#
_symmetry.space_group_name_H-M   'P 1'
#
loop_
_entity.id
_entity.type
_entity.pdbx_description
1 polymer ?
#
loop_
_entity_poly.entity_id
_entity_poly.type
_entity_poly.pdbx_seq_one_letter_code
_entity_poly.pdbx_strand_id
1 'polypeptide(L)' 'MTDETVLYSLDNGVATIRLNRPDRLNAVTLDMLDLIRASLVRAVNEGARAV' A
#
# COMPACT_ATOMS: atom_id res chain seq x y z
N MET A 1 18.44 2.13 -5.53
CA MET A 1 17.38 2.81 -4.76
C MET A 1 16.10 2.09 -5.14
N THR A 2 15.50 1.34 -4.22
CA THR A 2 14.35 0.48 -4.53
C THR A 2 13.11 1.37 -4.57
N ASP A 3 12.63 1.71 -5.77
CA ASP A 3 11.37 2.42 -5.91
C ASP A 3 10.24 1.49 -5.45
N GLU A 4 9.63 1.81 -4.31
CA GLU A 4 8.52 1.03 -3.76
C GLU A 4 7.33 1.11 -4.71
N THR A 5 6.83 -0.07 -5.10
CA THR A 5 5.69 -0.21 -6.01
C THR A 5 4.35 0.06 -5.35
N VAL A 6 4.33 0.08 -4.01
CA VAL A 6 3.18 0.41 -3.17
C VAL A 6 3.68 1.31 -2.06
N LEU A 7 3.09 2.49 -1.92
CA LEU A 7 3.37 3.45 -0.86
C LEU A 7 2.27 3.37 0.20
N TYR A 8 2.65 3.54 1.47
CA TYR A 8 1.74 3.51 2.61
C TYR A 8 1.89 4.77 3.47
N SER A 9 0.76 5.34 3.87
CA SER A 9 0.70 6.39 4.89
C SER A 9 -0.52 6.20 5.78
N LEU A 10 -0.44 6.63 7.04
CA LEU A 10 -1.56 6.65 7.98
C LEU A 10 -1.74 8.06 8.53
N ASP A 11 -2.92 8.65 8.34
CA ASP A 11 -3.26 9.97 8.84
C ASP A 11 -4.64 9.97 9.50
N ASN A 12 -4.74 10.48 10.73
CA ASN A 12 -6.00 10.59 11.48
C ASN A 12 -6.84 9.30 11.51
N GLY A 13 -6.19 8.13 11.52
CA GLY A 13 -6.85 6.83 11.50
C GLY A 13 -7.32 6.37 10.11
N VAL A 14 -6.95 7.07 9.04
CA VAL A 14 -7.17 6.64 7.66
C VAL A 14 -5.84 6.22 7.04
N ALA A 15 -5.71 4.93 6.73
CA ALA A 15 -4.57 4.45 5.97
C ALA A 15 -4.78 4.75 4.48
N THR A 16 -3.74 5.17 3.79
CA THR A 16 -3.76 5.37 2.33
C THR A 16 -2.71 4.44 1.73
N ILE A 17 -3.18 3.55 0.85
CA ILE A 17 -2.32 2.64 0.09
C ILE A 17 -2.30 3.12 -1.36
N ARG A 18 -1.16 3.63 -1.81
CA ARG A 18 -0.99 4.17 -3.17
C ARG A 18 -0.18 3.20 -4.02
N LEU A 19 -0.78 2.74 -5.12
CA LEU A 19 -0.05 2.03 -6.17
C LEU A 19 0.87 3.02 -6.88
N ASN A 20 2.17 2.69 -6.91
CA ASN A 20 3.23 3.54 -7.41
C ASN A 20 4.00 2.85 -8.54
N ARG A 21 3.27 2.40 -9.58
CA ARG A 21 3.84 1.89 -10.83
C ARG A 21 3.22 2.58 -12.05
N PRO A 22 3.39 3.90 -12.18
CA PRO A 22 2.81 4.65 -13.28
C PRO A 22 3.29 4.15 -14.65
N ASP A 23 4.55 3.74 -14.76
CA ASP A 23 5.16 3.25 -16.02
C ASP A 23 4.52 1.98 -16.56
N ARG A 24 3.78 1.25 -15.71
CA ARG A 24 3.03 0.04 -16.08
C ARG A 24 1.53 0.20 -15.86
N LEU A 25 1.03 1.43 -15.77
CA LEU A 25 -0.40 1.71 -15.54
C LEU A 25 -0.94 0.99 -14.29
N ASN A 26 -0.11 0.85 -13.26
CA ASN A 26 -0.41 0.08 -12.04
C ASN A 26 -0.83 -1.37 -12.30
N ALA A 27 -0.26 -2.00 -13.34
CA ALA A 27 -0.47 -3.42 -13.60
C ALA A 27 -0.19 -4.27 -12.35
N VAL A 28 -1.21 -5.03 -11.95
CA VAL A 28 -1.19 -5.86 -10.74
C VAL A 28 -0.34 -7.10 -10.98
N THR A 29 0.72 -7.24 -10.19
CA THR A 29 1.56 -8.45 -10.14
C THR A 29 1.38 -9.17 -8.80
N LEU A 30 1.79 -10.44 -8.70
CA LEU A 30 1.71 -11.20 -7.45
C LEU A 30 2.45 -10.48 -6.31
N ASP A 31 3.66 -10.00 -6.55
CA ASP A 31 4.44 -9.22 -5.57
C ASP A 31 3.69 -7.96 -5.10
N MET A 32 2.92 -7.32 -5.99
CA MET A 32 2.14 -6.14 -5.64
C MET A 32 0.94 -6.51 -4.76
N LEU A 33 0.29 -7.64 -5.02
CA LEU A 33 -0.77 -8.17 -4.16
C LEU A 33 -0.24 -8.51 -2.75
N ASP A 34 0.95 -9.09 -2.66
CA ASP A 34 1.60 -9.38 -1.38
C ASP A 34 1.93 -8.09 -0.61
N LEU A 35 2.41 -7.05 -1.30
CA LEU A 35 2.66 -5.73 -0.71
C LEU A 35 1.38 -5.02 -0.26
N ILE A 36 0.31 -5.08 -1.04
CA ILE A 36 -1.00 -4.55 -0.65
C ILE A 36 -1.51 -5.29 0.59
N ARG A 37 -1.42 -6.62 0.61
CA ARG A 37 -1.81 -7.44 1.77
C ARG A 37 -1.01 -7.08 3.01
N ALA A 38 0.30 -6.95 2.90
CA ALA A 38 1.16 -6.53 4.00
C ALA A 38 0.80 -5.12 4.50
N SER A 39 0.48 -4.19 3.59
CA SER A 39 0.05 -2.83 3.91
C SER A 39 -1.29 -2.79 4.64
N LEU A 40 -2.25 -3.65 4.27
CA LEU A 40 -3.53 -3.80 4.98
C LEU A 40 -3.33 -4.35 6.39
N VAL A 41 -2.50 -5.37 6.57
CA VAL A 41 -2.17 -5.90 7.90
C VAL A 41 -1.50 -4.83 8.76
N ARG A 42 -0.58 -4.07 8.17
CA ARG A 42 0.07 -2.92 8.83
C ARG A 42 -0.96 -1.87 9.25
N ALA A 43 -1.89 -1.50 8.39
CA ALA A 43 -2.96 -0.53 8.69
C ALA A 43 -3.76 -0.93 9.94
N VAL A 44 -4.17 -2.20 10.02
CA VAL A 44 -4.90 -2.73 11.17
C VAL A 44 -4.05 -2.65 12.45
N ASN A 45 -2.78 -3.07 12.37
CA ASN A 45 -1.87 -3.06 13.52
C ASN A 45 -1.53 -1.65 14.01
N GLU A 46 -1.51 -0.66 13.11
CA GLU A 46 -1.28 0.76 13.45
C GLU A 46 -2.55 1.49 13.88
N GLY A 47 -3.71 0.81 13.93
CA GLY A 47 -4.96 1.36 14.44
C GLY A 47 -5.78 2.15 13.41
N ALA A 48 -5.57 1.91 12.11
CA ALA A 48 -6.41 2.47 11.07
C ALA A 48 -7.88 2.05 11.28
N ARG A 49 -8.78 3.02 11.07
CA ARG A 49 -10.23 2.90 11.11
C ARG A 49 -10.84 2.81 9.71
N ALA A 50 -10.10 3.26 8.69
CA ALA A 50 -10.48 3.20 7.27
C ALA A 50 -9.23 3.03 6.38
N VAL A 51 -9.43 2.54 5.16
CA VAL A 51 -8.42 2.38 4.10
C VAL A 51 -9.00 2.86 2.77
#